data_AF-A0A1G5GTP8-F1
#
_entry.id   AF-A0A1G5GTP8-F1
#
_cell.length_a   1.000
_cell.length_b   1.000
_cell.length_c   1.000
_cell.angle_alpha   90.00
_cell.angle_beta   90.00
_cell.angle_gamma   90.00
#
_symmetry.space_group_name_H-M   'P 1'
#
loop_
_entity.id
_entity.type
_entity.pdbx_description
1 polymer ?
#
loop_
_entity_poly.entity_id
_entity_poly.type
_entity_poly.pdbx_seq_one_letter_code
_entity_poly.pdbx_strand_id
1 'polypeptide(L)'
;MKKLLVIVVIIMMLVIPGCRKTNYSNNQSVVSSSEYQFMQDKMKILEEENKTLKSELESLKNLCSSSTEKAINSQNKKEVTQLEYDTLELKLKLLIEENENLKKELKKYMGPSNYNPNRDFDPRKVKIGDDIGGFRVTQVYIDDYDMEKVFFDGYFVMKGKLITNFLGESRYGIRFHKEDIIRNIPIPTTWELDKRYGDYSMFFRLLSDEVVAQAIGKEVEENIWKNAQHGVEVKYNIIALFNEFEYWTQPNTDVTSSLKLVKLIYIEEEIDHN
;
A
#
# COMPACT_ATOMS: atom_id res chain seq x y z
N MET A 1 -56.47 30.96 19.19
CA MET A 1 -55.18 30.36 18.77
C MET A 1 -54.05 31.40 18.87
N LYS A 2 -53.51 31.66 20.08
CA LYS A 2 -52.38 32.58 20.31
C LYS A 2 -51.55 32.21 21.56
N LYS A 3 -51.26 30.92 21.78
CA LYS A 3 -50.42 30.46 22.91
C LYS A 3 -49.43 29.34 22.56
N LEU A 4 -49.00 29.24 21.30
CA LEU A 4 -48.02 28.22 20.89
C LEU A 4 -46.73 28.77 20.26
N LEU A 5 -46.49 30.09 20.32
CA LEU A 5 -45.32 30.70 19.67
C LEU A 5 -44.24 31.22 20.64
N VAL A 6 -44.43 31.09 21.96
CA VAL A 6 -43.52 31.71 22.95
C VAL A 6 -42.50 30.72 23.53
N ILE A 7 -42.66 29.41 23.33
CA ILE A 7 -41.75 28.41 23.94
C ILE A 7 -40.53 28.08 23.07
N VAL A 8 -40.56 28.36 21.76
CA VAL A 8 -39.43 28.03 20.86
C VAL A 8 -38.28 29.05 20.95
N VAL A 9 -38.54 30.28 21.41
CA VAL A 9 -37.52 31.34 21.43
C VAL A 9 -36.61 31.28 22.68
N ILE A 10 -37.04 30.62 23.76
CA ILE A 10 -36.27 30.58 25.03
C ILE A 10 -35.18 29.50 25.01
N ILE A 11 -35.26 28.49 24.14
CA ILE A 11 -34.25 27.42 24.06
C ILE A 11 -33.04 27.82 23.19
N MET A 12 -33.14 28.85 22.35
CA MET A 12 -32.00 29.33 21.54
C MET A 12 -31.05 30.31 22.26
N MET A 13 -31.32 30.71 23.51
CA MET A 13 -30.46 31.67 24.24
C MET A 13 -29.58 31.09 25.35
N LEU A 14 -29.44 29.76 25.46
CA LEU A 14 -28.61 29.12 26.51
C LEU A 14 -27.50 28.20 25.99
N VAL A 15 -26.87 28.54 24.85
CA VAL A 15 -25.61 27.89 24.43
C VAL A 15 -24.59 28.91 23.93
N ILE A 16 -24.12 29.78 24.82
CA ILE A 16 -22.76 30.36 24.78
C ILE A 16 -22.34 30.48 26.27
N PRO A 17 -21.28 29.80 26.72
CA PRO A 17 -19.95 30.42 26.62
C PRO A 17 -18.79 29.44 26.33
N GLY A 18 -17.85 29.90 25.51
CA GLY A 18 -16.60 29.18 25.32
C GLY A 18 -15.63 29.64 24.22
N CYS A 19 -15.82 30.80 23.57
CA CYS A 19 -14.75 31.35 22.70
C CYS A 19 -13.60 31.88 23.56
N ARG A 20 -12.69 31.00 24.00
CA ARG A 20 -11.31 31.40 24.26
C ARG A 20 -10.64 31.62 22.90
N LYS A 21 -10.14 32.83 22.68
CA LYS A 21 -9.12 33.09 21.65
C LYS A 21 -7.92 32.19 21.93
N THR A 22 -7.74 31.15 21.13
CA THR A 22 -6.42 30.58 20.89
C THR A 22 -5.96 31.11 19.54
N ASN A 23 -4.80 31.73 19.56
CA ASN A 23 -4.13 32.23 18.37
C ASN A 23 -4.00 31.10 17.35
N TYR A 24 -4.60 31.27 16.17
CA TYR A 24 -4.21 30.50 14.99
C TYR A 24 -2.76 30.92 14.66
N SER A 25 -1.78 30.20 15.21
CA SER A 25 -0.47 30.15 14.58
C SER A 25 -0.69 29.41 13.25
N ASN A 26 -0.57 30.17 12.18
CA ASN A 26 -0.55 29.69 10.81
C ASN A 26 0.71 28.82 10.64
N ASN A 27 0.64 27.56 11.05
CA ASN A 27 1.63 26.57 10.68
C ASN A 27 1.05 25.79 9.51
N GLN A 28 1.42 26.22 8.30
CA GLN A 28 1.52 25.29 7.18
C GLN A 28 2.37 24.11 7.65
N SER A 29 1.72 22.99 7.95
CA SER A 29 2.41 21.74 8.22
C SER A 29 2.90 21.22 6.87
N VAL A 30 4.16 21.53 6.64
CA VAL A 30 5.05 20.98 5.62
C VAL A 30 4.81 19.47 5.53
N VAL A 31 4.34 19.01 4.35
CA VAL A 31 4.51 17.62 3.91
C VAL A 31 5.96 17.26 4.24
N SER A 32 6.20 16.18 4.99
CA SER A 32 7.57 15.80 5.37
C SER A 32 8.43 15.87 4.12
N SER A 33 9.44 16.74 4.14
CA SER A 33 10.17 17.12 2.93
C SER A 33 10.74 15.89 2.22
N SER A 34 11.00 14.80 2.95
CA SER A 34 11.43 13.50 2.43
C SER A 34 10.41 12.78 1.54
N GLU A 35 9.11 12.83 1.84
CA GLU A 35 8.08 12.15 1.04
C GLU A 35 7.81 12.89 -0.28
N TYR A 36 7.79 14.22 -0.23
CA TYR A 36 7.68 15.05 -1.42
C TYR A 36 8.95 14.99 -2.28
N GLN A 37 10.13 15.00 -1.66
CA GLN A 37 11.40 14.86 -2.37
C GLN A 37 11.52 13.48 -3.03
N PHE A 38 11.15 12.39 -2.36
CA PHE A 38 11.16 11.05 -2.93
C PHE A 38 10.23 10.91 -4.15
N MET A 39 9.03 11.51 -4.08
CA MET A 39 8.11 11.54 -5.22
C MET A 39 8.62 12.44 -6.35
N GLN A 40 9.24 13.58 -6.05
CA GLN A 40 9.88 14.44 -7.05
C GLN A 40 11.08 13.77 -7.72
N ASP A 41 11.91 13.07 -6.96
CA ASP A 41 13.07 12.34 -7.48
C ASP A 41 12.62 11.17 -8.35
N LYS A 42 11.56 10.45 -7.96
CA LYS A 42 10.96 9.40 -8.79
C LYS A 42 10.29 9.96 -10.05
N MET A 43 9.63 11.12 -9.98
CA MET A 43 9.13 11.81 -11.18
C MET A 43 10.26 12.21 -12.11
N LYS A 44 11.37 12.71 -11.56
CA LYS A 44 12.54 13.12 -12.34
C LYS A 44 13.20 11.93 -13.03
N ILE A 45 13.35 10.79 -12.35
CA ILE A 45 13.85 9.55 -12.95
C ILE A 45 12.92 9.10 -14.10
N LEU A 46 11.61 9.09 -13.88
CA LEU A 46 10.64 8.73 -14.92
C LEU A 46 10.62 9.73 -16.11
N GLU A 47 10.88 11.01 -15.86
CA GLU A 47 11.05 12.02 -16.92
C GLU A 47 12.34 11.83 -17.70
N GLU A 48 13.44 11.46 -17.03
CA GLU A 48 14.72 11.14 -17.65
C GLU A 48 14.65 9.84 -18.46
N GLU A 49 13.97 8.80 -17.96
CA GLU A 49 13.69 7.57 -18.70
C GLU A 49 12.82 7.86 -19.93
N ASN A 50 11.76 8.68 -19.81
CA ASN A 50 10.95 9.10 -20.95
C ASN A 50 11.77 9.86 -21.99
N LYS A 51 12.68 10.73 -21.55
CA LYS A 51 13.55 11.48 -22.46
C LYS A 51 14.54 10.56 -23.17
N THR A 52 15.05 9.56 -22.47
CA THR A 52 15.96 8.53 -23.01
C THR A 52 15.24 7.68 -24.04
N LEU A 53 14.06 7.13 -23.71
CA LEU A 53 13.21 6.38 -24.63
C LEU A 53 12.85 7.19 -25.87
N LYS A 54 12.53 8.48 -25.70
CA LYS A 54 12.23 9.37 -26.82
C LYS A 54 13.45 9.58 -27.73
N SER A 55 14.65 9.72 -27.16
CA SER A 55 15.91 9.82 -27.89
C SER A 55 16.27 8.53 -28.64
N GLU A 56 16.05 7.37 -28.02
CA GLU A 56 16.25 6.07 -28.66
C GLU A 56 15.29 5.86 -29.83
N LEU A 57 14.03 6.25 -29.65
CA LEU A 57 12.98 6.20 -30.68
C LEU A 57 13.31 7.12 -31.86
N GLU A 58 13.85 8.31 -31.59
CA GLU A 58 14.31 9.24 -32.61
C GLU A 58 15.57 8.72 -33.34
N SER A 59 16.47 8.04 -32.63
CA SER A 59 17.65 7.38 -33.21
C SER A 59 17.27 6.21 -34.12
N LEU A 60 16.31 5.38 -33.71
CA LEU A 60 15.73 4.29 -34.51
C LEU A 60 15.01 4.81 -35.75
N LYS A 61 14.25 5.90 -35.61
CA LYS A 61 13.62 6.60 -36.73
C LYS A 61 14.67 7.08 -37.73
N ASN A 62 15.78 7.65 -37.25
CA ASN A 62 16.89 8.08 -38.10
C ASN A 62 17.61 6.91 -38.78
N LEU A 63 17.73 5.75 -38.12
CA LEU A 63 18.26 4.51 -38.71
C LEU A 63 17.34 3.94 -39.80
N CYS A 64 16.02 3.97 -39.60
CA CYS A 64 15.03 3.61 -40.62
C CYS A 64 15.07 4.57 -41.81
N SER A 65 15.36 5.84 -41.56
CA SER A 65 15.43 6.91 -42.56
C SER A 65 16.76 6.95 -43.33
N SER A 66 17.86 6.46 -42.74
CA SER A 66 19.23 6.61 -43.28
C SER A 66 19.77 5.39 -44.04
N SER A 67 19.06 4.27 -44.10
CA SER A 67 19.47 3.12 -44.90
C SER A 67 18.93 3.20 -46.34
N THR A 68 19.57 4.05 -47.15
CA THR A 68 19.37 4.18 -48.60
C THR A 68 20.60 3.74 -49.39
N GLU A 69 21.27 2.65 -48.98
CA GLU A 69 22.27 2.01 -49.85
C GLU A 69 22.54 0.56 -49.39
N LYS A 70 21.80 -0.39 -49.99
CA LYS A 70 22.16 -1.78 -50.36
C LYS A 70 20.88 -2.61 -50.53
N ALA A 71 20.55 -2.87 -51.79
CA ALA A 71 19.30 -3.49 -52.21
C ALA A 71 19.30 -5.01 -52.00
N ILE A 72 18.09 -5.53 -51.80
CA ILE A 72 17.64 -6.94 -51.81
C ILE A 72 17.72 -7.70 -50.46
N ASN A 73 18.73 -7.52 -49.61
CA ASN A 73 18.74 -8.12 -48.24
C ASN A 73 18.12 -7.20 -47.15
N SER A 74 17.74 -5.98 -47.52
CA SER A 74 17.29 -4.91 -46.62
C SER A 74 15.78 -4.76 -46.53
N GLN A 75 15.00 -5.33 -47.45
CA GLN A 75 13.54 -5.17 -47.50
C GLN A 75 12.84 -6.04 -46.44
N ASN A 76 13.23 -7.32 -46.35
CA ASN A 76 12.78 -8.21 -45.28
C ASN A 76 13.27 -7.75 -43.89
N LYS A 77 14.48 -7.18 -43.81
CA LYS A 77 14.97 -6.60 -42.56
C LYS A 77 14.16 -5.37 -42.16
N LYS A 78 13.88 -4.45 -43.08
CA LYS A 78 13.03 -3.28 -42.82
C LYS A 78 11.61 -3.66 -42.41
N GLU A 79 11.00 -4.64 -43.07
CA GLU A 79 9.66 -5.13 -42.68
C GLU A 79 9.67 -5.79 -41.30
N VAL A 80 10.67 -6.61 -40.98
CA VAL A 80 10.81 -7.24 -39.65
C VAL A 80 11.04 -6.18 -38.57
N THR A 81 11.91 -5.20 -38.80
CA THR A 81 12.18 -4.13 -37.84
C THR A 81 10.98 -3.19 -37.67
N GLN A 82 10.20 -2.96 -38.72
CA GLN A 82 8.96 -2.19 -38.65
C GLN A 82 7.87 -2.94 -37.87
N LEU A 83 7.71 -4.25 -38.12
CA LEU A 83 6.80 -5.10 -37.36
C LEU A 83 7.17 -5.18 -35.88
N GLU A 84 8.46 -5.28 -35.56
CA GLU A 84 8.97 -5.24 -34.18
C GLU A 84 8.67 -3.89 -33.51
N TYR A 85 8.86 -2.79 -34.23
CA TYR A 85 8.53 -1.45 -33.76
C TYR A 85 7.02 -1.30 -33.47
N ASP A 86 6.18 -1.69 -34.42
CA ASP A 86 4.71 -1.61 -34.28
C ASP A 86 4.22 -2.52 -33.12
N THR A 87 4.86 -3.68 -32.93
CA THR A 87 4.56 -4.59 -31.82
C THR A 87 4.95 -4.00 -30.47
N LEU A 88 6.10 -3.34 -30.38
CA LEU A 88 6.55 -2.66 -29.16
C LEU A 88 5.69 -1.43 -28.85
N GLU A 89 5.30 -0.67 -29.86
CA GLU A 89 4.40 0.48 -29.68
C GLU A 89 3.02 0.03 -29.16
N LEU A 90 2.50 -1.08 -29.68
CA LEU A 90 1.25 -1.67 -29.22
C LEU A 90 1.37 -2.14 -27.76
N LYS A 91 2.45 -2.85 -27.40
CA LYS A 91 2.71 -3.29 -26.02
C LYS A 91 2.81 -2.11 -25.05
N LEU A 92 3.50 -1.03 -25.44
CA LEU A 92 3.62 0.17 -24.62
C LEU A 92 2.26 0.83 -24.39
N LYS A 93 1.43 0.95 -25.42
CA LYS A 93 0.06 1.48 -25.29
C LYS A 93 -0.79 0.66 -24.33
N LEU A 94 -0.75 -0.67 -24.45
CA LEU A 94 -1.48 -1.57 -23.55
C LEU A 94 -1.01 -1.43 -22.10
N LEU A 95 0.31 -1.36 -21.87
CA LEU A 95 0.86 -1.16 -20.53
C LEU A 95 0.53 0.22 -19.92
N ILE A 96 0.48 1.27 -20.74
CA ILE A 96 0.04 2.61 -20.30
C ILE A 96 -1.43 2.58 -19.91
N GLU A 97 -2.27 1.95 -20.72
CA GLU A 97 -3.71 1.82 -20.45
C GLU A 97 -3.98 1.00 -19.18
N GLU A 98 -3.27 -0.12 -19.01
CA GLU A 98 -3.33 -0.94 -17.80
C GLU A 98 -2.87 -0.15 -16.57
N ASN A 99 -1.78 0.61 -16.66
CA ASN A 99 -1.30 1.48 -15.58
C ASN A 99 -2.32 2.56 -15.21
N GLU A 100 -2.94 3.22 -16.19
CA GLU A 100 -3.95 4.25 -15.92
C GLU A 100 -5.23 3.65 -15.32
N ASN A 101 -5.62 2.45 -15.73
CA ASN A 101 -6.72 1.71 -15.11
C ASN A 101 -6.39 1.31 -13.67
N LEU A 102 -5.18 0.81 -13.42
CA LEU A 102 -4.72 0.49 -12.07
C LEU A 102 -4.66 1.74 -11.19
N LYS A 103 -4.16 2.88 -11.69
CA LYS A 103 -4.19 4.15 -10.93
C LYS A 103 -5.61 4.59 -10.59
N LYS A 104 -6.55 4.46 -11.53
CA LYS A 104 -7.96 4.78 -11.30
C LYS A 104 -8.60 3.82 -10.28
N GLU A 105 -8.29 2.53 -10.35
CA GLU A 105 -8.74 1.55 -9.37
C GLU A 105 -8.14 1.84 -7.99
N LEU A 106 -6.83 2.07 -7.92
CA LEU A 106 -6.12 2.43 -6.70
C LEU A 106 -6.76 3.67 -6.06
N LYS A 107 -7.10 4.68 -6.86
CA LYS A 107 -7.78 5.91 -6.39
C LYS A 107 -9.20 5.68 -5.85
N LYS A 108 -9.85 4.56 -6.18
CA LYS A 108 -11.14 4.16 -5.58
C LYS A 108 -10.96 3.51 -4.21
N TYR A 109 -9.84 2.83 -3.98
CA TYR A 109 -9.54 2.13 -2.73
C TYR A 109 -8.67 2.97 -1.78
N MET A 110 -7.95 3.95 -2.32
CA MET A 110 -7.37 5.05 -1.56
C MET A 110 -8.51 5.99 -1.18
N GLY A 111 -9.15 5.72 -0.03
CA GLY A 111 -9.97 6.71 0.64
C GLY A 111 -9.19 8.04 0.80
N PRO A 112 -9.88 9.18 0.97
CA PRO A 112 -9.21 10.46 1.16
C PRO A 112 -8.10 10.30 2.20
N SER A 113 -6.91 10.81 1.87
CA SER A 113 -5.64 10.72 2.62
C SER A 113 -5.65 11.42 3.98
N ASN A 114 -6.78 11.38 4.68
CA ASN A 114 -6.94 11.96 5.99
C ASN A 114 -6.73 10.83 6.98
N TYR A 115 -5.64 10.96 7.75
CA TYR A 115 -5.59 10.46 9.11
C TYR A 115 -7.00 10.52 9.73
N ASN A 116 -7.61 9.36 9.97
CA ASN A 116 -8.89 9.29 10.65
C ASN A 116 -8.57 9.21 12.15
N PRO A 117 -8.86 10.26 12.94
CA PRO A 117 -8.56 10.28 14.38
C PRO A 117 -9.33 9.21 15.17
N ASN A 118 -10.30 8.51 14.55
CA ASN A 118 -11.04 7.40 15.15
C ASN A 118 -10.57 6.04 14.59
N ARG A 119 -9.26 5.82 14.56
CA ARG A 119 -8.64 4.53 14.16
C ARG A 119 -8.22 3.67 15.34
N ASP A 120 -8.00 4.30 16.48
CA ASP A 120 -7.71 3.59 17.71
C ASP A 120 -8.99 2.90 18.18
N PHE A 121 -8.87 1.63 18.57
CA PHE A 121 -9.99 0.88 19.13
C PHE A 121 -9.57 0.11 20.37
N ASP A 122 -10.49 0.02 21.32
CA ASP A 122 -10.35 -0.87 22.46
C ASP A 122 -10.95 -2.24 22.07
N PRO A 123 -10.13 -3.31 21.99
CA PRO A 123 -10.61 -4.64 21.57
C PRO A 123 -11.77 -5.16 22.43
N ARG A 124 -11.89 -4.70 23.69
CA ARG A 124 -12.97 -5.14 24.59
C ARG A 124 -14.26 -4.33 24.45
N LYS A 125 -14.22 -3.20 23.73
CA LYS A 125 -15.38 -2.33 23.53
C LYS A 125 -15.97 -2.41 22.13
N VAL A 126 -15.21 -2.92 21.16
CA VAL A 126 -15.64 -3.07 19.78
C VAL A 126 -16.67 -4.19 19.60
N LYS A 127 -17.60 -4.01 18.67
CA LYS A 127 -18.67 -4.96 18.34
C LYS A 127 -18.71 -5.25 16.84
N ILE A 128 -19.28 -6.41 16.50
CA ILE A 128 -19.55 -6.78 15.11
C ILE A 128 -20.44 -5.70 14.46
N GLY A 129 -20.00 -5.21 13.31
CA GLY A 129 -20.67 -4.16 12.55
C GLY A 129 -20.17 -2.75 12.84
N ASP A 130 -19.31 -2.54 13.84
CA ASP A 130 -18.69 -1.24 14.08
C ASP A 130 -17.78 -0.84 12.91
N ASP A 131 -17.74 0.46 12.60
CA ASP A 131 -16.86 1.03 11.59
C ASP A 131 -15.71 1.79 12.26
N ILE A 132 -14.47 1.33 12.05
CA ILE A 132 -13.25 1.91 12.63
C ILE A 132 -12.27 2.20 11.50
N GLY A 133 -11.87 3.46 11.36
CA GLY A 133 -10.83 3.80 10.38
C GLY A 133 -11.18 3.56 8.90
N GLY A 134 -12.44 3.29 8.56
CA GLY A 134 -12.86 2.85 7.21
C GLY A 134 -12.95 1.33 7.05
N PHE A 135 -12.77 0.57 8.14
CA PHE A 135 -12.93 -0.87 8.19
C PHE A 135 -14.18 -1.24 8.96
N ARG A 136 -14.84 -2.31 8.52
CA ARG A 136 -15.99 -2.88 9.20
C ARG A 136 -15.56 -4.07 10.03
N VAL A 137 -15.95 -4.10 11.30
CA VAL A 137 -15.68 -5.23 12.19
C VAL A 137 -16.60 -6.39 11.83
N THR A 138 -16.04 -7.54 11.49
CA THR A 138 -16.82 -8.72 11.07
C THR A 138 -16.93 -9.77 12.17
N GLN A 139 -15.90 -9.92 13.01
CA GLN A 139 -15.89 -10.87 14.12
C GLN A 139 -15.09 -10.32 15.30
N VAL A 140 -15.49 -10.70 16.51
CA VAL A 140 -14.82 -10.33 17.76
C VAL A 140 -14.81 -11.56 18.66
N TYR A 141 -13.63 -11.96 19.13
CA TYR A 141 -13.43 -13.01 20.11
C TYR A 141 -12.60 -12.46 21.27
N ILE A 142 -13.25 -12.28 22.41
CA ILE A 142 -12.60 -11.92 23.67
C ILE A 142 -12.94 -13.03 24.66
N ASP A 143 -11.93 -13.59 25.31
CA ASP A 143 -12.13 -14.59 26.37
C ASP A 143 -11.68 -14.11 27.75
N ASP A 144 -11.98 -14.89 28.77
CA ASP A 144 -11.63 -14.61 30.16
C ASP A 144 -10.13 -14.77 30.46
N TYR A 145 -9.34 -15.24 29.49
CA TYR A 145 -7.88 -15.42 29.57
C TYR A 145 -7.12 -14.29 28.87
N ASP A 146 -7.78 -13.15 28.63
CA ASP A 146 -7.24 -11.98 27.94
C ASP A 146 -6.79 -12.26 26.50
N MET A 147 -7.29 -13.32 25.86
CA MET A 147 -7.15 -13.48 24.41
C MET A 147 -8.07 -12.48 23.73
N GLU A 148 -7.51 -11.65 22.85
CA GLU A 148 -8.28 -10.66 22.09
C GLU A 148 -8.04 -10.87 20.60
N LYS A 149 -9.11 -11.08 19.85
CA LYS A 149 -9.07 -11.28 18.41
C LYS A 149 -10.20 -10.50 17.74
N VAL A 150 -9.85 -9.65 16.78
CA VAL A 150 -10.81 -8.81 16.05
C VAL A 150 -10.51 -8.87 14.56
N PHE A 151 -11.56 -9.10 13.78
CA PHE A 151 -11.49 -9.21 12.34
C PHE A 151 -12.11 -7.99 11.68
N PHE A 152 -11.41 -7.47 10.69
CA PHE A 152 -11.77 -6.26 9.96
C PHE A 152 -11.83 -6.55 8.46
N ASP A 153 -12.93 -6.15 7.83
CA ASP A 153 -13.07 -6.10 6.38
C ASP A 153 -12.90 -4.66 5.90
N GLY A 154 -12.06 -4.46 4.89
CA GLY A 154 -11.81 -3.15 4.30
C GLY A 154 -10.62 -3.20 3.36
N TYR A 155 -10.69 -2.45 2.25
CA TYR A 155 -9.58 -2.39 1.31
C TYR A 155 -8.55 -1.34 1.73
N PHE A 156 -7.28 -1.72 1.68
CA PHE A 156 -6.16 -0.83 2.01
C PHE A 156 -4.90 -1.22 1.25
N VAL A 157 -4.01 -0.24 1.05
CA VAL A 157 -2.72 -0.42 0.40
C VAL A 157 -1.62 -0.15 1.41
N MET A 158 -0.63 -1.04 1.50
CA MET A 158 0.52 -0.84 2.38
C MET A 158 1.82 -1.18 1.66
N LYS A 159 2.87 -0.47 2.07
CA LYS A 159 4.26 -0.75 1.70
C LYS A 159 4.93 -1.54 2.81
N GLY A 160 5.63 -2.62 2.47
CA GLY A 160 6.35 -3.42 3.45
C GLY A 160 7.46 -4.24 2.80
N LYS A 161 8.05 -5.12 3.61
CA LYS A 161 9.07 -6.09 3.17
C LYS A 161 8.47 -7.49 3.21
N LEU A 162 8.28 -8.09 2.04
CA LEU A 162 7.93 -9.50 1.93
C LEU A 162 9.14 -10.33 2.33
N ILE A 163 8.93 -11.24 3.27
CA ILE A 163 9.93 -12.16 3.79
C ILE A 163 9.38 -13.58 3.85
N THR A 164 10.28 -14.55 3.84
CA THR A 164 9.93 -15.95 4.12
C THR A 164 9.51 -16.09 5.56
N ASN A 165 8.41 -16.81 5.79
CA ASN A 165 8.00 -17.21 7.13
C ASN A 165 8.37 -18.68 7.36
N PHE A 166 9.19 -18.93 8.37
CA PHE A 166 9.61 -20.28 8.76
C PHE A 166 8.80 -20.82 9.96
N LEU A 167 7.89 -20.01 10.52
CA LEU A 167 7.13 -20.31 11.73
C LEU A 167 5.62 -20.22 11.46
N GLY A 168 4.93 -21.36 11.56
CA GLY A 168 3.47 -21.42 11.51
C GLY A 168 2.90 -21.89 10.16
N GLU A 169 1.63 -21.56 9.92
CA GLU A 169 0.83 -22.07 8.80
C GLU A 169 1.03 -21.34 7.47
N SER A 170 1.64 -20.14 7.47
CA SER A 170 1.92 -19.36 6.25
C SER A 170 3.39 -19.47 5.84
N ARG A 171 3.62 -19.58 4.53
CA ARG A 171 4.93 -19.59 3.86
C ARG A 171 5.54 -18.19 3.76
N TYR A 172 4.70 -17.15 3.73
CA TYR A 172 5.13 -15.77 3.63
C TYR A 172 4.64 -14.93 4.81
N GLY A 173 5.38 -13.85 5.06
CA GLY A 173 4.95 -12.77 5.93
C GLY A 173 5.46 -11.44 5.44
N ILE A 174 4.93 -10.36 6.00
CA ILE A 174 5.32 -9.01 5.64
C ILE A 174 5.75 -8.26 6.90
N ARG A 175 6.94 -7.66 6.85
CA ARG A 175 7.38 -6.67 7.84
C ARG A 175 6.95 -5.29 7.37
N PHE A 176 6.14 -4.61 8.18
CA PHE A 176 5.73 -3.23 7.92
C PHE A 176 6.43 -2.29 8.89
N HIS A 177 6.80 -1.10 8.41
CA HIS A 177 7.21 -0.03 9.31
C HIS A 177 6.01 0.46 10.13
N LYS A 178 6.26 0.85 11.37
CA LYS A 178 5.23 1.38 12.27
C LYS A 178 4.41 2.51 11.63
N GLU A 179 5.06 3.41 10.90
CA GLU A 179 4.37 4.53 10.24
C GLU A 179 3.33 4.04 9.22
N ASP A 180 3.67 3.05 8.40
CA ASP A 180 2.75 2.47 7.44
C ASP A 180 1.55 1.82 8.14
N ILE A 181 1.78 1.15 9.27
CA ILE A 181 0.71 0.54 10.08
C ILE A 181 -0.26 1.61 10.59
N ILE A 182 0.26 2.63 11.30
CA ILE A 182 -0.56 3.70 11.90
C ILE A 182 -1.37 4.45 10.82
N ARG A 183 -0.79 4.61 9.63
CA ARG A 183 -1.43 5.33 8.52
C ARG A 183 -2.46 4.50 7.76
N ASN A 184 -2.51 3.17 7.89
CA ASN A 184 -3.33 2.34 6.99
C ASN A 184 -4.33 1.40 7.68
N ILE A 185 -4.12 0.97 8.92
CA ILE A 185 -5.02 -0.01 9.58
C ILE A 185 -5.56 0.48 10.93
N PRO A 186 -6.65 -0.13 11.45
CA PRO A 186 -7.11 0.09 12.82
C PRO A 186 -6.05 -0.29 13.85
N ILE A 187 -5.91 0.51 14.90
CA ILE A 187 -4.84 0.36 15.89
C ILE A 187 -5.45 -0.01 17.25
N PRO A 188 -5.12 -1.19 17.82
CA PRO A 188 -5.65 -1.57 19.13
C PRO A 188 -4.97 -0.75 20.23
N THR A 189 -5.72 -0.31 21.25
CA THR A 189 -5.16 0.41 22.41
C THR A 189 -4.24 -0.47 23.26
N THR A 190 -4.27 -1.78 23.07
CA THR A 190 -3.40 -2.75 23.73
C THR A 190 -2.02 -2.87 23.08
N TRP A 191 -1.83 -2.35 21.87
CA TRP A 191 -0.48 -2.05 21.40
C TRP A 191 0.02 -0.84 22.18
N GLU A 192 1.13 -0.99 22.91
CA GLU A 192 1.75 0.14 23.63
C GLU A 192 2.23 1.20 22.63
N LEU A 193 1.36 2.14 22.28
CA LEU A 193 1.67 3.27 21.39
C LEU A 193 2.76 4.18 21.98
N ASP A 194 2.97 4.09 23.30
CA ASP A 194 3.71 5.03 24.14
C ASP A 194 5.23 4.74 24.30
N LYS A 195 5.78 3.62 23.78
CA LYS A 195 7.25 3.46 23.64
C LYS A 195 7.78 4.24 22.43
N ARG A 196 7.50 5.55 22.43
CA ARG A 196 7.68 6.53 21.35
C ARG A 196 9.16 6.73 21.01
N TYR A 197 9.45 6.84 19.69
CA TYR A 197 10.73 7.16 19.02
C TYR A 197 11.70 6.01 18.64
N GLY A 198 11.26 4.76 18.54
CA GLY A 198 12.02 3.70 17.85
C GLY A 198 11.52 3.46 16.43
N ASP A 199 12.43 3.34 15.46
CA ASP A 199 12.14 2.72 14.16
C ASP A 199 12.05 1.21 14.38
N TYR A 200 10.84 0.70 14.54
CA TYR A 200 10.59 -0.73 14.62
C TYR A 200 9.62 -1.16 13.53
N SER A 201 9.83 -2.37 13.04
CA SER A 201 8.93 -3.05 12.12
C SER A 201 8.11 -4.09 12.86
N MET A 202 6.87 -4.30 12.44
CA MET A 202 6.01 -5.36 12.95
C MET A 202 5.77 -6.40 11.87
N PHE A 203 5.75 -7.66 12.28
CA PHE A 203 5.53 -8.79 11.39
C PHE A 203 4.05 -9.14 11.30
N PHE A 204 3.56 -9.34 10.08
CA PHE A 204 2.20 -9.78 9.80
C PHE A 204 2.26 -11.05 8.96
N ARG A 205 1.43 -12.03 9.34
CA ARG A 205 1.25 -13.25 8.54
C ARG A 205 0.38 -12.97 7.33
N LEU A 206 0.65 -13.67 6.23
CA LEU A 206 -0.21 -13.65 5.06
C LEU A 206 -1.16 -14.86 5.08
N LEU A 207 -2.45 -14.60 4.90
CA LEU A 207 -3.48 -15.65 4.82
C LEU A 207 -3.68 -16.17 3.38
N SER A 208 -2.80 -15.84 2.44
CA SER A 208 -3.01 -16.05 0.99
C SER A 208 -1.70 -16.30 0.26
N ASP A 209 -0.97 -17.34 0.68
CA ASP A 209 0.32 -17.69 0.09
C ASP A 209 0.23 -18.00 -1.41
N GLU A 210 -0.89 -18.56 -1.87
CA GLU A 210 -1.08 -18.88 -3.29
C GLU A 210 -1.15 -17.61 -4.14
N VAL A 211 -1.72 -16.53 -3.61
CA VAL A 211 -1.79 -15.22 -4.28
C VAL A 211 -0.39 -14.63 -4.43
N VAL A 212 0.48 -14.82 -3.42
CA VAL A 212 1.88 -14.41 -3.50
C VAL A 212 2.59 -15.20 -4.60
N ALA A 213 2.54 -16.53 -4.55
CA ALA A 213 3.22 -17.41 -5.51
C ALA A 213 2.80 -17.11 -6.96
N GLN A 214 1.51 -16.89 -7.20
CA GLN A 214 1.01 -16.50 -8.52
C GLN A 214 1.52 -15.13 -8.97
N ALA A 215 1.56 -14.16 -8.06
CA ALA A 215 1.91 -12.78 -8.40
C ALA A 215 3.41 -12.58 -8.62
N ILE A 216 4.27 -13.27 -7.86
CA ILE A 216 5.73 -13.17 -8.01
C ILE A 216 6.28 -14.06 -9.13
N GLY A 217 5.51 -15.09 -9.51
CA GLY A 217 5.91 -16.05 -10.54
C GLY A 217 6.86 -17.14 -10.00
N LYS A 218 6.87 -18.26 -10.73
CA LYS A 218 7.56 -19.49 -10.33
C LYS A 218 9.07 -19.31 -10.14
N GLU A 219 9.71 -18.50 -10.97
CA GLU A 219 11.15 -18.24 -10.92
C GLU A 219 11.55 -17.52 -9.62
N VAL A 220 10.82 -16.46 -9.25
CA VAL A 220 11.06 -15.70 -8.01
C VAL A 220 10.74 -16.56 -6.79
N GLU A 221 9.64 -17.31 -6.83
CA GLU A 221 9.30 -18.27 -5.78
C GLU A 221 10.43 -19.30 -5.57
N GLU A 222 10.90 -19.94 -6.64
CA GLU A 222 11.99 -20.91 -6.58
C GLU A 222 13.28 -20.28 -6.03
N ASN A 223 13.61 -19.05 -6.43
CA ASN A 223 14.77 -18.33 -5.91
C ASN A 223 14.65 -18.07 -4.40
N ILE A 224 13.50 -17.58 -3.94
CA ILE A 224 13.22 -17.35 -2.51
C ILE A 224 13.46 -18.64 -1.72
N TRP A 225 12.82 -19.74 -2.13
CA TRP A 225 12.87 -20.99 -1.38
C TRP A 225 14.22 -21.68 -1.45
N LYS A 226 14.90 -21.59 -2.60
CA LYS A 226 16.28 -22.09 -2.73
C LYS A 226 17.21 -21.37 -1.76
N ASN A 227 17.17 -20.04 -1.69
CA ASN A 227 18.01 -19.28 -0.76
C ASN A 227 17.63 -19.53 0.71
N ALA A 228 16.34 -19.60 1.00
CA ALA A 228 15.81 -19.92 2.32
C ALA A 228 16.33 -21.26 2.86
N GLN A 229 16.45 -22.29 2.02
CA GLN A 229 17.04 -23.59 2.39
C GLN A 229 18.53 -23.50 2.79
N HIS A 230 19.24 -22.48 2.31
CA HIS A 230 20.64 -22.22 2.66
C HIS A 230 20.77 -21.24 3.83
N GLY A 231 19.66 -20.89 4.49
CA GLY A 231 19.65 -19.93 5.60
C GLY A 231 19.82 -18.47 5.17
N VAL A 232 19.64 -18.16 3.88
CA VAL A 232 19.71 -16.79 3.35
C VAL A 232 18.29 -16.22 3.28
N GLU A 233 18.03 -15.16 4.05
CA GLU A 233 16.77 -14.41 4.00
C GLU A 233 16.76 -13.49 2.77
N VAL A 234 15.98 -13.84 1.74
CA VAL A 234 15.73 -12.95 0.60
C VAL A 234 14.55 -12.04 0.94
N LYS A 235 14.74 -10.73 0.82
CA LYS A 235 13.74 -9.72 1.14
C LYS A 235 13.30 -9.04 -0.15
N TYR A 236 12.01 -8.78 -0.25
CA TYR A 236 11.47 -7.98 -1.36
C TYR A 236 10.72 -6.77 -0.82
N ASN A 237 11.05 -5.59 -1.33
CA ASN A 237 10.27 -4.39 -1.12
C ASN A 237 8.96 -4.52 -1.91
N ILE A 238 7.82 -4.40 -1.24
CA ILE A 238 6.51 -4.56 -1.87
C ILE A 238 5.58 -3.38 -1.62
N ILE A 239 4.66 -3.18 -2.56
CA ILE A 239 3.42 -2.43 -2.36
C ILE A 239 2.29 -3.38 -2.70
N ALA A 240 1.31 -3.52 -1.79
CA ALA A 240 0.30 -4.55 -1.88
C ALA A 240 -1.09 -4.03 -1.49
N LEU A 241 -2.11 -4.55 -2.16
CA LEU A 241 -3.53 -4.35 -1.86
C LEU A 241 -4.05 -5.50 -1.01
N PHE A 242 -4.70 -5.16 0.09
CA PHE A 242 -5.31 -6.08 1.04
C PHE A 242 -6.80 -5.75 1.19
N ASN A 243 -7.58 -6.72 1.68
CA ASN A 243 -9.01 -6.52 1.95
C ASN A 243 -9.49 -7.01 3.33
N GLU A 244 -8.65 -7.72 4.07
CA GLU A 244 -8.97 -8.21 5.43
C GLU A 244 -7.75 -8.02 6.33
N PHE A 245 -8.02 -7.65 7.58
CA PHE A 245 -7.03 -7.51 8.65
C PHE A 245 -7.53 -8.23 9.91
N GLU A 246 -6.69 -9.11 10.44
CA GLU A 246 -6.91 -9.78 11.71
C GLU A 246 -5.96 -9.20 12.75
N TYR A 247 -6.53 -8.54 13.76
CA TYR A 247 -5.84 -8.26 15.00
C TYR A 247 -5.94 -9.49 15.92
N TRP A 248 -4.81 -9.94 16.47
CA TRP A 248 -4.79 -11.02 17.45
C TRP A 248 -3.68 -10.81 18.47
N THR A 249 -4.06 -10.81 19.75
CA THR A 249 -3.16 -10.88 20.90
C THR A 249 -3.56 -12.04 21.80
N GLN A 250 -2.56 -12.69 22.41
CA GLN A 250 -2.76 -13.63 23.50
C GLN A 250 -1.61 -13.43 24.50
N PRO A 251 -1.88 -13.47 25.82
CA PRO A 251 -0.84 -13.31 26.83
C PRO A 251 0.26 -14.36 26.68
N ASN A 252 1.52 -13.93 26.76
CA ASN A 252 2.72 -14.78 26.69
C ASN A 252 2.96 -15.50 25.35
N THR A 253 2.28 -15.08 24.29
CA THR A 253 2.53 -15.54 22.91
C THR A 253 2.83 -14.35 22.00
N ASP A 254 3.56 -14.59 20.91
CA ASP A 254 3.82 -13.54 19.93
C ASP A 254 2.52 -13.05 19.29
N VAL A 255 2.28 -11.73 19.37
CA VAL A 255 1.19 -11.04 18.68
C VAL A 255 1.33 -11.31 17.19
N THR A 256 0.40 -12.08 16.61
CA THR A 256 0.49 -12.55 15.23
C THR A 256 -0.72 -12.08 14.44
N SER A 257 -0.76 -10.77 14.20
CA SER A 257 -1.71 -10.18 13.27
C SER A 257 -1.52 -10.73 11.85
N SER A 258 -2.60 -10.82 11.09
CA SER A 258 -2.57 -11.37 9.74
C SER A 258 -3.36 -10.50 8.76
N LEU A 259 -3.02 -10.63 7.48
CA LEU A 259 -3.62 -9.87 6.39
C LEU A 259 -3.96 -10.80 5.24
N LYS A 260 -5.06 -10.49 4.55
CA LYS A 260 -5.42 -11.16 3.31
C LYS A 260 -4.99 -10.35 2.11
N LEU A 261 -4.05 -10.91 1.35
CA LEU A 261 -3.52 -10.28 0.14
C LEU A 261 -4.51 -10.45 -1.01
N VAL A 262 -4.86 -9.33 -1.65
CA VAL A 262 -5.64 -9.32 -2.89
C VAL A 262 -4.71 -9.31 -4.09
N LYS A 263 -3.70 -8.42 -4.08
CA LYS A 263 -2.80 -8.20 -5.22
C LYS A 263 -1.47 -7.57 -4.80
N LEU A 264 -0.36 -8.05 -5.36
CA LEU A 264 0.91 -7.32 -5.35
C LEU A 264 0.90 -6.27 -6.47
N ILE A 265 1.12 -5.01 -6.11
CA ILE A 265 1.18 -3.87 -7.04
C ILE A 265 2.63 -3.64 -7.49
N TYR A 266 3.57 -3.84 -6.57
CA TYR A 266 5.00 -3.66 -6.80
C TYR A 266 5.78 -4.72 -6.03
N ILE A 267 6.85 -5.20 -6.62
CA ILE A 267 7.84 -6.08 -5.98
C ILE A 267 9.22 -5.80 -6.55
N GLU A 268 10.22 -5.67 -5.68
CA GLU A 268 11.61 -5.49 -6.04
C GLU A 268 12.50 -6.16 -5.00
N GLU A 269 13.50 -6.91 -5.46
CA GLU A 269 14.46 -7.56 -4.57
C GLU A 269 15.30 -6.52 -3.83
N GLU A 270 15.42 -6.65 -2.52
CA GLU A 270 16.35 -5.85 -1.72
C GLU A 270 17.74 -6.47 -1.85
N ILE A 271 18.59 -5.84 -2.67
CA ILE A 271 19.98 -6.23 -2.79
C ILE A 271 20.74 -5.64 -1.61
N ASP A 272 21.03 -6.45 -0.60
CA ASP A 272 21.92 -6.06 0.49
C ASP A 272 23.34 -5.87 -0.09
N HIS A 273 23.72 -4.62 -0.33
CA HIS A 273 25.09 -4.23 -0.64
C HIS A 273 25.92 -4.25 0.66
N ASN A 274 26.25 -5.45 1.14
CA ASN A 274 27.31 -5.63 2.13
C ASN A 274 28.69 -5.65 1.45
#